data_AF-A0A818HFG4-F1
#
_entry.id   AF-A0A818HFG4-F1
#
_cell.length_a   1.000
_cell.length_b   1.000
_cell.length_c   1.000
_cell.angle_alpha   90.00
_cell.angle_beta   90.00
_cell.angle_gamma   90.00
#
_symmetry.space_group_name_H-M   'P 1'
#
loop_
_entity.id
_entity.type
_entity.pdbx_description
1 polymer ?
#
loop_
_entity_poly.entity_id
_entity_poly.type
_entity_poly.pdbx_seq_one_letter_code
_entity_poly.pdbx_strand_id
1 'polypeptide(L)'
;FVTSSSRAPLLGFRSLNPPFTIRCLESSEHEEEGESLGRIFRNMVTINRTSSERLPSSSTCFNLLKLPNYKTRRILSDKLRYAIKANAGFELS
;
A
#
# COMPACT_ATOMS: atom_id res chain seq x y z
N PHE A 1 8.61 -1.36 -8.49
CA PHE A 1 7.74 -1.22 -7.30
C PHE A 1 6.55 -2.17 -7.38
N VAL A 2 5.50 -1.89 -8.17
CA VAL A 2 4.27 -2.71 -8.14
C VAL A 2 4.35 -4.01 -8.92
N THR A 3 5.13 -4.10 -10.00
CA THR A 3 5.18 -5.28 -10.88
C THR A 3 6.50 -6.06 -10.78
N SER A 4 7.41 -5.64 -9.88
CA SER A 4 8.81 -6.11 -9.80
C SER A 4 9.70 -5.90 -11.05
N SER A 5 9.13 -5.59 -12.21
CA SER A 5 9.84 -5.37 -13.47
C SER A 5 9.82 -3.90 -13.91
N SER A 6 10.94 -3.40 -14.42
CA SER A 6 11.03 -2.09 -15.09
C SER A 6 10.63 -2.14 -16.56
N ARG A 7 10.48 -3.35 -17.15
CA ARG A 7 10.09 -3.53 -18.55
C ARG A 7 8.57 -3.54 -18.69
N ALA A 8 8.06 -2.78 -19.67
CA ALA A 8 6.66 -2.84 -20.04
C ALA A 8 6.31 -4.20 -20.67
N PRO A 9 5.09 -4.72 -20.47
CA PRO A 9 4.63 -5.92 -21.17
C PRO A 9 4.58 -5.69 -22.68
N LEU A 10 5.03 -6.66 -23.47
CA LEU A 10 5.10 -6.54 -24.94
C LEU A 10 3.74 -6.23 -25.58
N LEU A 11 2.66 -6.77 -25.01
CA LEU A 11 1.28 -6.57 -25.48
C LEU A 11 0.54 -5.47 -24.70
N GLY A 12 1.29 -4.62 -23.99
CA GLY A 12 0.75 -3.54 -23.16
C GLY A 12 0.16 -3.99 -21.82
N PHE A 13 -0.22 -3.03 -20.98
CA PHE A 13 -0.69 -3.31 -19.62
C PHE A 13 -2.02 -4.07 -19.54
N ARG A 14 -2.82 -4.08 -20.61
CA ARG A 14 -4.06 -4.87 -20.71
C ARG A 14 -3.78 -6.38 -20.63
N SER A 15 -2.58 -6.81 -21.04
CA SER A 15 -2.18 -8.22 -20.99
C SER A 15 -1.53 -8.63 -19.67
N LEU A 16 -1.46 -7.76 -18.67
CA LEU A 16 -0.98 -8.14 -17.34
C LEU A 16 -1.95 -9.13 -16.70
N ASN A 17 -1.42 -10.22 -16.15
CA ASN A 17 -2.18 -11.18 -15.38
C ASN A 17 -1.56 -11.35 -13.98
N PRO A 18 -2.21 -10.84 -12.92
CA PRO A 18 -3.47 -10.08 -12.92
C PRO A 18 -3.29 -8.64 -13.41
N PRO A 19 -4.38 -7.91 -13.76
CA PRO A 19 -4.30 -6.50 -14.14
C PRO A 19 -3.73 -5.62 -13.03
N PHE A 20 -3.03 -4.56 -13.42
CA PHE A 20 -2.60 -3.55 -12.45
C PHE A 20 -3.81 -2.95 -11.73
N THR A 21 -3.78 -2.97 -10.40
CA THR A 21 -4.90 -2.56 -9.57
C THR A 21 -4.44 -1.62 -8.45
N ILE A 22 -5.25 -0.62 -8.14
CA ILE A 22 -5.05 0.26 -6.98
C ILE A 22 -6.18 0.00 -6.00
N ARG A 23 -5.82 -0.34 -4.75
CA ARG A 23 -6.77 -0.47 -3.64
C ARG A 23 -6.55 0.67 -2.66
N CYS A 24 -7.56 1.52 -2.51
CA CYS A 24 -7.59 2.52 -1.46
C CYS A 24 -7.85 1.82 -0.12
N LEU A 25 -7.05 2.16 0.89
CA LEU A 25 -7.23 1.67 2.25
C LEU A 25 -8.02 2.71 3.05
N GLU A 26 -9.01 2.24 3.80
CA GLU A 26 -9.74 3.09 4.73
C GLU A 26 -8.82 3.48 5.88
N SER A 27 -8.78 4.79 6.15
CA SER A 27 -8.25 5.35 7.38
C SER A 27 -9.34 5.14 8.43
N SER A 28 -9.21 4.13 9.27
CA SER A 28 -10.12 3.91 10.40
C SER A 28 -9.96 5.06 11.39
N GLU A 29 -10.77 6.10 11.26
CA GLU A 29 -10.90 7.22 12.21
C GLU A 29 -12.14 7.06 13.11
N HIS A 30 -12.61 5.82 13.36
CA HIS A 30 -13.64 5.55 14.38
C HIS A 30 -13.04 4.78 15.55
N GLU A 31 -13.00 5.44 16.71
CA GLU A 31 -12.84 4.81 18.00
C GLU A 31 -14.14 4.04 18.31
N GLU A 32 -14.11 2.71 18.21
CA GLU A 32 -15.14 1.89 18.85
C GLU A 32 -14.47 0.87 19.79
N GLU A 33 -14.88 0.98 21.04
CA GLU A 33 -14.55 0.10 22.15
C GLU A 33 -15.03 -1.32 21.83
N GLY A 34 -14.12 -2.29 21.87
CA GLY A 34 -14.47 -3.71 21.95
C GLY A 34 -14.56 -4.48 20.64
N GLU A 35 -13.43 -4.73 19.97
CA GLU A 35 -13.15 -6.03 19.30
C GLU A 35 -11.65 -6.33 19.39
N SER A 36 -11.26 -6.77 20.59
CA SER A 36 -9.86 -6.91 21.00
C SER A 36 -9.04 -7.81 20.06
N LEU A 37 -9.60 -8.90 19.51
CA LEU A 37 -8.81 -9.87 18.72
C LEU A 37 -8.49 -9.44 17.27
N GLY A 38 -9.41 -8.74 16.58
CA GLY A 38 -9.20 -8.28 15.20
C GLY A 38 -8.17 -7.15 15.08
N ARG A 39 -8.01 -6.37 16.14
CA ARG A 39 -7.03 -5.26 16.25
C ARG A 39 -5.63 -5.76 16.65
N ILE A 40 -5.53 -6.78 17.50
CA ILE A 40 -4.24 -7.31 17.98
C ILE A 40 -3.38 -7.89 16.84
N PHE A 41 -3.97 -8.67 15.92
CA PHE A 41 -3.25 -9.21 14.77
C PHE A 41 -2.84 -8.15 13.73
N ARG A 42 -3.55 -7.02 13.65
CA ARG A 42 -3.20 -5.90 12.75
C ARG A 42 -2.14 -4.96 13.35
N ASN A 43 -1.98 -4.99 14.67
CA ASN A 43 -1.18 -4.05 15.43
C ASN A 43 0.28 -4.51 15.62
N MET A 44 0.59 -5.81 15.73
CA MET A 44 1.95 -6.21 16.14
C MET A 44 3.10 -5.77 15.20
N VAL A 45 2.81 -5.37 13.95
CA VAL A 45 3.81 -4.88 12.99
C VAL A 45 3.64 -3.37 12.64
N THR A 46 2.58 -2.68 13.08
CA THR A 46 2.27 -1.30 12.64
C THR A 46 1.86 -0.33 13.77
N ILE A 47 2.06 -0.67 15.06
CA ILE A 47 1.84 0.24 16.19
C ILE A 47 2.99 1.26 16.26
N ASN A 48 2.95 2.33 15.46
CA ASN A 48 3.30 3.70 15.89
C ASN A 48 3.16 4.76 14.78
N ARG A 49 2.38 4.49 13.72
CA ARG A 49 2.19 5.49 12.65
C ARG A 49 0.73 5.84 12.52
N THR A 50 0.45 7.12 12.73
CA THR A 50 -0.83 7.76 12.39
C THR A 50 -1.23 7.36 10.96
N SER A 51 -2.52 7.31 10.64
CA SER A 51 -3.01 6.88 9.31
C SER A 51 -2.34 7.62 8.15
N SER A 52 -1.97 8.89 8.37
CA SER A 52 -1.23 9.78 7.46
C SER A 52 0.27 9.46 7.31
N GLU A 53 0.85 8.69 8.23
CA GLU A 53 2.25 8.29 8.19
C GLU A 53 2.50 6.97 7.50
N ARG A 54 1.46 6.13 7.34
CA ARG A 54 1.57 4.85 6.62
C ARG A 54 2.07 5.11 5.20
N LEU A 55 3.07 4.35 4.79
CA LEU A 55 3.58 4.37 3.42
C LEU A 55 2.72 3.49 2.53
N PRO A 56 2.62 3.81 1.23
CA PRO A 56 1.99 2.89 0.28
C PRO A 56 2.84 1.63 0.17
N SER A 57 2.17 0.49 -0.01
CA SER A 57 2.82 -0.81 -0.19
C SER A 57 2.32 -1.48 -1.47
N SER A 58 3.07 -2.47 -1.96
CA SER A 58 2.71 -3.18 -3.17
C SER A 58 2.79 -4.69 -2.98
N SER A 59 1.90 -5.43 -3.63
CA SER A 59 1.97 -6.89 -3.73
C SER A 59 2.29 -7.24 -5.18
N THR A 60 3.56 -7.55 -5.45
CA THR A 60 4.07 -7.73 -6.81
C THR A 60 3.47 -8.92 -7.54
N CYS A 61 3.23 -10.02 -6.82
CA CYS A 61 2.54 -11.20 -7.36
C CYS A 61 1.14 -10.88 -7.90
N PHE A 62 0.53 -9.77 -7.44
CA PHE A 62 -0.83 -9.38 -7.80
C PHE A 62 -0.93 -8.04 -8.54
N ASN A 63 0.21 -7.45 -8.96
CA ASN A 63 0.25 -6.12 -9.58
C ASN A 63 -0.59 -5.07 -8.80
N LEU A 64 -0.62 -5.19 -7.47
CA LEU A 64 -1.52 -4.44 -6.59
C LEU A 64 -0.77 -3.34 -5.84
N LEU A 65 -1.21 -2.10 -5.97
CA LEU A 65 -0.81 -0.97 -5.14
C LEU A 65 -1.84 -0.73 -4.02
N LYS A 66 -1.43 -0.88 -2.77
CA LYS A 66 -2.24 -0.54 -1.59
C LYS A 66 -1.92 0.89 -1.19
N LEU A 67 -2.90 1.77 -1.32
CA LEU A 67 -2.74 3.21 -1.14
C LEU A 67 -3.54 3.68 0.07
N PRO A 68 -2.89 4.11 1.17
CA PRO A 68 -3.59 4.79 2.26
C PRO A 68 -4.35 6.01 1.76
N ASN A 69 -5.51 6.30 2.37
CA ASN A 69 -6.28 7.48 2.03
C ASN A 69 -5.58 8.76 2.57
N TYR A 70 -4.78 9.40 1.73
CA TYR A 70 -4.08 10.64 2.06
C TYR A 70 -4.96 11.87 1.84
N LYS A 71 -4.98 12.78 2.81
CA LYS A 71 -5.81 14.00 2.80
C LYS A 71 -5.53 14.93 1.62
N THR A 72 -4.30 14.95 1.09
CA THR A 72 -3.92 15.82 -0.03
C THR A 72 -3.07 15.10 -1.07
N ARG A 73 -3.17 15.56 -2.33
CA ARG A 73 -2.34 15.07 -3.45
C ARG A 73 -0.84 15.22 -3.19
N ARG A 74 -0.42 16.29 -2.49
CA ARG A 74 0.99 16.54 -2.16
C ARG A 74 1.54 15.44 -1.27
N ILE A 75 0.85 15.12 -0.17
CA ILE A 75 1.24 14.06 0.76
C ILE A 75 1.30 12.71 0.03
N LEU A 76 0.28 12.40 -0.79
CA LEU A 76 0.27 11.18 -1.62
C LEU A 76 1.50 11.10 -2.52
N SER A 77 1.80 12.18 -3.24
CA SER A 77 2.95 12.21 -4.16
C SER A 77 4.28 12.04 -3.43
N ASP A 78 4.46 12.71 -2.31
CA ASP A 78 5.70 12.65 -1.52
C ASP A 78 5.90 11.26 -0.92
N LYS A 79 4.86 10.67 -0.31
CA LYS A 79 4.90 9.33 0.28
C LYS A 79 5.07 8.23 -0.76
N LEU A 80 4.40 8.34 -1.92
CA LEU A 80 4.56 7.38 -3.02
C LEU A 80 5.96 7.44 -3.62
N ARG A 81 6.48 8.65 -3.87
CA ARG A 81 7.84 8.82 -4.38
C ARG A 81 8.87 8.27 -3.39
N TYR A 82 8.66 8.49 -2.08
CA TYR A 82 9.48 7.91 -1.04
C TYR A 82 9.45 6.38 -1.10
N ALA A 83 8.27 5.75 -1.10
CA ALA A 83 8.14 4.29 -1.10
C ALA A 83 8.78 3.61 -2.33
N ILE A 84 8.61 4.20 -3.52
CA ILE A 84 9.24 3.72 -4.76
C ILE A 84 10.77 3.78 -4.66
N LYS A 85 11.32 4.88 -4.13
CA LYS A 85 12.78 5.08 -4.02
C LYS A 85 13.41 4.24 -2.91
N ALA A 86 12.73 4.12 -1.78
CA ALA A 86 13.20 3.34 -0.63
C ALA A 86 12.98 1.82 -0.83
N ASN A 87 12.30 1.42 -1.92
CA ASN A 87 11.81 0.05 -2.13
C ASN A 87 10.99 -0.48 -0.93
N ALA A 88 10.44 0.42 -0.11
CA ALA A 88 9.67 0.13 1.08
C ALA A 88 8.32 -0.44 0.65
N GLY A 89 8.15 -1.75 0.77
CA GLY A 89 7.00 -2.48 0.23
C GLY A 89 7.29 -3.94 -0.11
N PHE A 90 8.56 -4.31 -0.20
CA PHE A 90 9.00 -5.70 -0.02
C PHE A 90 9.27 -5.90 1.48
N GLU A 91 8.22 -6.11 2.27
CA GLU A 91 8.42 -6.83 3.53
C GLU A 91 8.91 -8.22 3.11
N LEU A 92 10.19 -8.49 3.38
CA LEU A 92 10.76 -9.82 3.30
C LEU A 92 9.88 -10.73 4.17
N SER A 93 9.07 -11.55 3.51
CA SER A 93 8.34 -12.67 4.13
C SER A 93 9.31 -13.67 4.75
#